data_AF-A0A511SVP6-F1
#
_entry.id   AF-A0A511SVP6-F1
#
_cell.length_a   1.000
_cell.length_b   1.000
_cell.length_c   1.000
_cell.angle_alpha   90.00
_cell.angle_beta   90.00
_cell.angle_gamma   90.00
#
_symmetry.space_group_name_H-M   'P 1'
#
loop_
_entity.id
_entity.type
_entity.pdbx_description
1 polymer ?
#
loop_
_entity_poly.entity_id
_entity_poly.type
_entity_poly.pdbx_seq_one_letter_code
_entity_poly.pdbx_strand_id
1 'polypeptide(L)'
;MARTSKSVTVELGHVDLPEGILVILDPGLGRFWRHDAPPASPRKKDPEAWDLRLVGRDAEVAGKAYDREFDARFLFDRTNPQDAIAHFDDFAKQKGFDARAEVLSERVTHVERARRAVEFGGGLGVVKYNGLWAVAVDGLPKERGLRVVGVPMPEGEFEGRWRSVDVVVEEGAKTVRSDEVAGVMVEHGQLFFAGLLPLGSFRMWQPADGLADFVFHGRDAPALAKQVGAKDLGEGVFGWKDVPMEAVGEKATPTQERIEKENLEVGVDYRPHCNLEKLNALLRASPEDAASLELAGARTVGCGNRWGDGVFTVSRHFDAEGRVVRVRVELGTEERQRTMRKLRLLSQSAIVTRTLLEGGKPIRFAERMKPHNPRDSGWAFSSGEEPEGSTDDASTLALVSLRELVRRAPALEAILEAPVGALFRLEDGRYVEEEA
;
A
#
# COMPACT_ATOMS: atom_id res chain seq x y z
N MET A 1 19.96 28.29 -23.84
CA MET A 1 20.37 27.85 -22.49
C MET A 1 19.14 27.35 -21.77
N ALA A 2 18.95 26.03 -21.72
CA ALA A 2 17.82 25.42 -21.03
C ALA A 2 18.01 25.65 -19.52
N ARG A 3 17.08 26.36 -18.89
CA ARG A 3 16.97 26.38 -17.43
C ARG A 3 16.58 24.95 -17.02
N THR A 4 17.54 24.19 -16.52
CA THR A 4 17.27 23.01 -15.69
C THR A 4 16.37 23.49 -14.55
N SER A 5 15.07 23.19 -14.62
CA SER A 5 14.21 23.42 -13.46
C SER A 5 14.81 22.56 -12.35
N LYS A 6 15.30 23.20 -11.28
CA LYS A 6 15.59 22.48 -10.04
C LYS A 6 14.27 21.82 -9.67
N SER A 7 14.20 20.50 -9.78
CA SER A 7 13.14 19.72 -9.15
C SER A 7 13.12 20.13 -7.69
N VAL A 8 12.08 20.83 -7.27
CA VAL A 8 11.90 21.21 -5.87
C VAL A 8 11.66 19.91 -5.11
N THR A 9 12.60 19.53 -4.26
CA THR A 9 12.46 18.40 -3.35
C THR A 9 12.08 18.92 -1.96
N VAL A 10 11.30 18.13 -1.23
CA VAL A 10 10.91 18.41 0.16
C VAL A 10 11.69 17.47 1.07
N GLU A 11 12.37 18.00 2.09
CA GLU A 11 13.11 17.16 3.03
C GLU A 11 12.16 16.51 4.04
N LEU A 12 12.22 15.18 4.15
CA LEU A 12 11.36 14.38 5.03
C LEU A 12 12.10 13.91 6.29
N GLY A 13 13.44 13.85 6.25
CA GLY A 13 14.28 13.49 7.39
C GLY A 13 15.64 12.92 6.99
N HIS A 14 16.31 12.29 7.95
CA HIS A 14 17.57 11.57 7.74
C HIS A 14 17.50 10.16 8.34
N VAL A 15 18.02 9.18 7.62
CA VAL A 15 18.10 7.77 8.07
C VAL A 15 19.54 7.36 8.29
N ASP A 16 19.83 6.71 9.41
CA ASP A 16 21.15 6.15 9.73
C ASP A 16 21.17 4.64 9.46
N LEU A 17 22.24 4.16 8.82
CA LEU A 17 22.36 2.78 8.34
C LEU A 17 23.65 2.12 8.84
N PRO A 18 23.73 1.71 10.13
CA PRO A 18 24.97 1.19 10.71
C PRO A 18 25.58 -0.03 9.97
N GLU A 19 24.74 -0.87 9.36
CA GLU A 19 25.22 -2.00 8.54
C GLU A 19 25.36 -1.68 7.04
N GLY A 20 24.87 -0.51 6.58
CA GLY A 20 24.77 -0.17 5.16
C GLY A 20 23.55 -0.80 4.47
N ILE A 21 22.66 -1.44 5.22
CA ILE A 21 21.42 -2.04 4.74
C ILE A 21 20.21 -1.23 5.20
N LEU A 22 19.48 -0.67 4.23
CA LEU A 22 18.19 -0.02 4.41
C LEU A 22 17.06 -1.05 4.26
N VAL A 23 16.05 -0.96 5.11
CA VAL A 23 14.77 -1.66 4.97
C VAL A 23 13.65 -0.63 4.81
N ILE A 24 12.79 -0.88 3.82
CA ILE A 24 11.61 -0.08 3.52
C ILE A 24 10.38 -0.94 3.73
N LEU A 25 9.48 -0.53 4.62
CA LEU A 25 8.22 -1.21 4.92
C LEU A 25 7.12 -0.22 5.31
N ASP A 26 5.89 -0.71 5.43
CA ASP A 26 4.80 0.03 6.07
C ASP A 26 4.88 -0.16 7.60
N PRO A 27 5.04 0.92 8.39
CA PRO A 27 5.18 0.81 9.85
C PRO A 27 3.91 0.26 10.53
N GLY A 28 2.72 0.44 9.93
CA GLY A 28 1.46 -0.16 10.38
C GLY A 28 1.41 -1.69 10.19
N LEU A 29 2.29 -2.23 9.35
CA LEU A 29 2.53 -3.66 9.20
C LEU A 29 3.70 -4.18 10.07
N GLY A 30 4.37 -3.29 10.80
CA GLY A 30 5.54 -3.60 11.62
C GLY A 30 5.33 -4.67 12.70
N ARG A 31 4.09 -4.90 13.17
CA ARG A 31 3.79 -6.01 14.12
C ARG A 31 4.11 -7.40 13.58
N PHE A 32 4.15 -7.57 12.27
CA PHE A 32 4.51 -8.83 11.61
C PHE A 32 6.03 -8.98 11.48
N TRP A 33 6.78 -7.89 11.63
CA TRP A 33 8.24 -7.90 11.59
C TRP A 33 8.82 -8.31 12.95
N ARG A 34 9.32 -9.54 13.02
CA ARG A 34 9.94 -10.13 14.21
C ARG A 34 11.47 -10.02 14.28
N HIS A 35 12.10 -9.36 13.30
CA HIS A 35 13.55 -9.20 13.19
C HIS A 35 14.32 -10.54 13.30
N ASP A 36 14.92 -10.83 14.45
CA ASP A 36 15.72 -12.02 14.77
C ASP A 36 14.93 -13.11 15.52
N ALA A 37 13.75 -12.80 16.05
CA ALA A 37 12.87 -13.81 16.60
C ALA A 37 12.23 -14.65 15.48
N PRO A 38 11.84 -15.91 15.78
CA PRO A 38 11.10 -16.74 14.83
C PRO A 38 9.89 -15.97 14.26
N PRO A 39 9.74 -15.92 12.92
CA PRO A 39 8.57 -15.31 12.32
C PRO A 39 7.29 -15.94 12.88
N ALA A 40 6.34 -15.10 13.25
CA ALA A 40 5.05 -15.51 13.79
C ALA A 40 4.02 -14.41 13.53
N SER A 41 2.79 -14.81 13.22
CA SER A 41 1.70 -13.84 13.14
C SER A 41 1.24 -13.44 14.55
N PRO A 42 1.03 -12.13 14.82
CA PRO A 42 0.37 -11.69 16.04
C PRO A 42 -1.13 -12.05 16.07
N ARG A 43 -1.70 -12.52 14.95
CA ARG A 43 -3.11 -12.92 14.87
C ARG A 43 -3.26 -14.36 15.37
N LYS A 44 -3.97 -14.55 16.48
CA LYS A 44 -4.17 -15.87 17.12
C LYS A 44 -4.83 -16.93 16.23
N LYS A 45 -5.58 -16.52 15.20
CA LYS A 45 -6.31 -17.40 14.29
C LYS A 45 -5.53 -17.75 13.02
N ASP A 46 -4.38 -17.11 12.78
CA ASP A 46 -3.59 -17.42 11.60
C ASP A 46 -3.02 -18.83 11.75
N PRO A 47 -3.06 -19.64 10.69
CA PRO A 47 -2.48 -20.98 10.72
C PRO A 47 -0.97 -20.90 10.96
N GLU A 48 -0.42 -21.99 11.48
CA GLU A 48 1.02 -22.17 11.49
C GLU A 48 1.58 -22.12 10.06
N ALA A 49 2.81 -21.61 9.92
CA ALA A 49 3.46 -21.47 8.65
C ALA A 49 4.88 -22.03 8.72
N TRP A 50 5.35 -22.55 7.58
CA TRP A 50 6.65 -23.19 7.44
C TRP A 50 7.44 -22.57 6.30
N ASP A 51 8.76 -22.62 6.42
CA ASP A 51 9.67 -22.26 5.34
C ASP A 51 10.25 -23.53 4.74
N LEU A 52 10.34 -23.55 3.41
CA LEU A 52 10.94 -24.64 2.67
C LEU A 52 12.18 -24.13 1.98
N ARG A 53 13.20 -24.98 1.89
CA ARG A 53 14.40 -24.76 1.09
C ARG A 53 14.34 -25.65 -0.14
N LEU A 54 14.68 -25.06 -1.28
CA LEU A 54 14.85 -25.78 -2.52
C LEU A 54 16.28 -26.35 -2.55
N VAL A 55 16.39 -27.65 -2.80
CA VAL A 55 17.66 -28.40 -2.81
C VAL A 55 17.79 -29.22 -4.09
N GLY A 56 19.01 -29.65 -4.41
CA GLY A 56 19.34 -30.33 -5.65
C GLY A 56 20.29 -29.50 -6.52
N ARG A 57 20.84 -30.11 -7.58
CA ARG A 57 21.82 -29.43 -8.44
C ARG A 57 21.22 -28.23 -9.16
N ASP A 58 19.93 -28.31 -9.51
CA ASP A 58 19.25 -27.31 -10.32
C ASP A 58 18.33 -26.41 -9.47
N ALA A 59 18.43 -26.45 -8.14
CA ALA A 59 17.50 -25.80 -7.21
C ALA A 59 17.27 -24.31 -7.48
N GLU A 60 18.35 -23.54 -7.67
CA GLU A 60 18.24 -22.10 -7.92
C GLU A 60 17.61 -21.80 -9.30
N VAL A 61 17.99 -22.57 -10.33
CA VAL A 61 17.44 -22.40 -11.69
C VAL A 61 15.95 -22.77 -11.70
N ALA A 62 15.59 -23.87 -11.03
CA ALA A 62 14.22 -24.30 -10.85
C ALA A 62 13.38 -23.27 -10.11
N GLY A 63 13.89 -22.72 -9.00
CA GLY A 63 13.18 -21.69 -8.24
C GLY A 63 12.99 -20.39 -9.01
N LYS A 64 13.98 -19.95 -9.81
CA LYS A 64 13.83 -18.80 -10.72
C LYS A 64 12.75 -19.05 -11.77
N ALA A 65 12.71 -20.25 -12.34
CA ALA A 65 11.69 -20.63 -13.32
C ALA A 65 10.29 -20.80 -12.68
N TYR A 66 10.23 -21.12 -11.39
CA TYR A 66 8.99 -21.30 -10.64
C TYR A 66 8.35 -19.97 -10.22
N ASP A 67 9.17 -18.93 -10.00
CA ASP A 67 8.78 -17.54 -9.83
C ASP A 67 7.72 -17.31 -8.74
N ARG A 68 7.96 -17.88 -7.54
CA ARG A 68 7.06 -17.75 -6.38
C ARG A 68 7.65 -17.00 -5.19
N GLU A 69 8.96 -16.79 -5.18
CA GLU A 69 9.68 -16.04 -4.15
C GLU A 69 10.83 -15.26 -4.78
N PHE A 70 11.23 -14.18 -4.10
CA PHE A 70 12.37 -13.38 -4.54
C PHE A 70 13.70 -14.14 -4.42
N ASP A 71 14.00 -14.75 -3.27
CA ASP A 71 15.13 -15.70 -3.17
C ASP A 71 14.68 -17.04 -3.76
N ALA A 72 15.18 -17.34 -4.95
CA ALA A 72 14.86 -18.53 -5.72
C ALA A 72 15.29 -19.85 -5.07
N ARG A 73 15.83 -19.86 -3.85
CA ARG A 73 16.21 -21.07 -3.12
C ARG A 73 15.25 -21.41 -2.00
N PHE A 74 14.18 -20.62 -1.81
CA PHE A 74 13.26 -20.78 -0.70
C PHE A 74 11.80 -20.64 -1.12
N LEU A 75 10.90 -21.21 -0.30
CA LEU A 75 9.47 -20.92 -0.29
C LEU A 75 9.09 -20.55 1.14
N PHE A 76 8.79 -19.27 1.38
CA PHE A 76 8.54 -18.78 2.73
C PHE A 76 7.06 -18.80 3.07
N ASP A 77 6.75 -18.88 4.37
CA ASP A 77 5.43 -18.67 4.95
C ASP A 77 4.33 -19.57 4.36
N ARG A 78 4.63 -20.85 4.14
CA ARG A 78 3.70 -21.85 3.60
C ARG A 78 2.83 -22.41 4.70
N THR A 79 1.51 -22.31 4.56
CA THR A 79 0.52 -22.84 5.53
C THR A 79 0.15 -24.30 5.27
N ASN A 80 0.52 -24.84 4.11
CA ASN A 80 0.44 -26.26 3.78
C ASN A 80 1.75 -26.68 3.08
N PRO A 81 2.73 -27.25 3.81
CA PRO A 81 4.06 -27.47 3.32
C PRO A 81 4.09 -28.72 2.42
N GLN A 82 3.22 -29.70 2.68
CA GLN A 82 3.11 -30.89 1.85
C GLN A 82 2.56 -30.56 0.46
N ASP A 83 1.54 -29.71 0.40
CA ASP A 83 1.02 -29.19 -0.87
C ASP A 83 2.07 -28.35 -1.62
N ALA A 84 2.79 -27.47 -0.90
CA ALA A 84 3.86 -26.68 -1.48
C ALA A 84 5.02 -27.55 -2.03
N ILE A 85 5.39 -28.63 -1.33
CA ILE A 85 6.38 -29.61 -1.79
C ILE A 85 5.88 -30.31 -3.05
N ALA A 86 4.69 -30.90 -3.00
CA ALA A 86 4.13 -31.64 -4.13
C ALA A 86 4.05 -30.76 -5.39
N HIS A 87 3.57 -29.52 -5.25
CA HIS A 87 3.46 -28.60 -6.37
C HIS A 87 4.83 -28.20 -6.94
N PHE A 88 5.84 -27.96 -6.10
CA PHE A 88 7.19 -27.64 -6.60
C PHE A 88 7.88 -28.86 -7.23
N ASP A 89 7.77 -30.04 -6.60
CA ASP A 89 8.40 -31.28 -7.09
C ASP A 89 7.78 -31.71 -8.43
N ASP A 90 6.45 -31.59 -8.59
CA ASP A 90 5.77 -31.83 -9.86
C ASP A 90 6.23 -30.84 -10.93
N PHE A 91 6.35 -29.55 -10.59
CA PHE A 91 6.90 -28.54 -11.49
C PHE A 91 8.34 -28.88 -11.92
N ALA A 92 9.22 -29.19 -10.97
CA ALA A 92 10.61 -29.52 -11.22
C ALA A 92 10.73 -30.74 -12.15
N LYS A 93 9.95 -31.79 -11.88
CA LYS A 93 9.88 -33.00 -12.72
C LYS A 93 9.37 -32.71 -14.13
N GLN A 94 8.31 -31.91 -14.27
CA GLN A 94 7.77 -31.54 -15.59
C GLN A 94 8.75 -30.71 -16.42
N LYS A 95 9.58 -29.89 -15.76
CA LYS A 95 10.60 -29.05 -16.39
C LYS A 95 11.96 -29.76 -16.53
N GLY A 96 12.12 -30.95 -15.97
CA GLY A 96 13.35 -31.74 -16.03
C GLY A 96 14.47 -31.22 -15.13
N PHE A 97 14.15 -30.51 -14.04
CA PHE A 97 15.12 -30.03 -13.06
C PHE A 97 15.44 -31.11 -12.01
N ASP A 98 16.72 -31.24 -11.66
CA ASP A 98 17.15 -31.94 -10.43
C ASP A 98 17.02 -30.99 -9.24
N ALA A 99 15.77 -30.81 -8.79
CA ALA A 99 15.40 -29.99 -7.65
C ALA A 99 14.21 -30.59 -6.89
N ARG A 100 14.18 -30.38 -5.58
CA ARG A 100 13.04 -30.70 -4.71
C ARG A 100 12.93 -29.69 -3.57
N ALA A 101 11.77 -29.64 -2.91
CA ALA A 101 11.58 -28.80 -1.72
C ALA A 101 11.69 -29.61 -0.41
N GLU A 102 12.36 -29.04 0.59
CA GLU A 102 12.49 -29.63 1.94
C GLU A 102 12.03 -28.64 3.01
N VAL A 103 11.20 -29.08 3.95
CA VAL A 103 10.77 -28.25 5.09
C VAL A 103 11.96 -27.97 6.00
N LEU A 104 12.15 -26.71 6.38
CA LEU A 104 13.14 -26.34 7.39
C LEU A 104 12.62 -26.66 8.79
N SER A 105 13.52 -27.10 9.68
CA SER A 105 13.20 -27.34 11.10
C SER A 105 12.83 -26.06 11.85
N GLU A 106 13.36 -24.92 11.39
CA GLU A 106 13.06 -23.60 11.92
C GLU A 106 12.82 -22.62 10.77
N ARG A 107 11.93 -21.66 10.99
CA ARG A 107 11.66 -20.59 10.02
C ARG A 107 12.84 -19.62 9.97
N VAL A 108 13.13 -19.13 8.77
CA VAL A 108 14.20 -18.15 8.54
C VAL A 108 13.76 -16.79 9.07
N THR A 109 14.55 -16.21 9.98
CA THR A 109 14.26 -14.90 10.59
C THR A 109 14.21 -13.78 9.56
N HIS A 110 13.50 -12.69 9.84
CA HIS A 110 13.36 -11.59 8.87
C HIS A 110 14.69 -10.88 8.59
N VAL A 111 15.59 -10.80 9.57
CA VAL A 111 16.96 -10.31 9.36
C VAL A 111 17.71 -11.16 8.36
N GLU A 112 17.64 -12.48 8.51
CA GLU A 112 18.31 -13.41 7.62
C GLU A 112 17.68 -13.39 6.22
N ARG A 113 16.35 -13.28 6.13
CA ARG A 113 15.65 -13.07 4.84
C ARG A 113 16.09 -11.77 4.17
N ALA A 114 16.27 -10.68 4.91
CA ALA A 114 16.72 -9.41 4.36
C ALA A 114 18.16 -9.49 3.81
N ARG A 115 19.08 -10.09 4.57
CA ARG A 115 20.47 -10.32 4.14
C ARG A 115 20.53 -11.20 2.88
N ARG A 116 19.75 -12.28 2.83
CA ARG A 116 19.63 -13.14 1.66
C ARG A 116 19.05 -12.43 0.45
N ALA A 117 18.02 -11.61 0.65
CA ALA A 117 17.38 -10.87 -0.44
C ALA A 117 18.37 -9.90 -1.09
N VAL A 118 19.16 -9.16 -0.31
CA VAL A 118 20.20 -8.28 -0.88
C VAL A 118 21.36 -9.08 -1.47
N GLU A 119 21.78 -10.19 -0.88
CA GLU A 119 22.82 -11.05 -1.47
C GLU A 119 22.38 -11.61 -2.83
N PHE A 120 21.19 -12.21 -2.89
CA PHE A 120 20.64 -12.82 -4.09
C PHE A 120 20.32 -11.79 -5.18
N GLY A 121 19.77 -10.64 -4.81
CA GLY A 121 19.41 -9.56 -5.72
C GLY A 121 20.55 -8.60 -6.07
N GLY A 122 21.80 -8.93 -5.75
CA GLY A 122 22.96 -8.07 -6.03
C GLY A 122 22.95 -6.73 -5.28
N GLY A 123 22.21 -6.67 -4.17
CA GLY A 123 22.10 -5.57 -3.22
C GLY A 123 20.76 -4.84 -3.22
N LEU A 124 19.74 -5.36 -3.93
CA LEU A 124 18.35 -4.91 -3.86
C LEU A 124 17.44 -6.15 -3.85
N GLY A 125 16.54 -6.28 -2.89
CA GLY A 125 15.65 -7.43 -2.87
C GLY A 125 14.39 -7.30 -2.03
N VAL A 126 13.39 -8.10 -2.39
CA VAL A 126 12.10 -8.17 -1.68
C VAL A 126 12.23 -9.14 -0.51
N VAL A 127 11.83 -8.68 0.67
CA VAL A 127 11.83 -9.44 1.91
C VAL A 127 10.39 -9.81 2.26
N LYS A 128 10.09 -11.10 2.19
CA LYS A 128 8.78 -11.60 2.62
C LYS A 128 8.73 -11.75 4.14
N TYR A 129 7.69 -11.21 4.76
CA TYR A 129 7.45 -11.33 6.20
C TYR A 129 5.96 -11.54 6.47
N ASN A 130 5.59 -12.76 6.88
CA ASN A 130 4.20 -13.14 7.17
C ASN A 130 3.22 -12.88 6.01
N GLY A 131 3.63 -13.22 4.78
CA GLY A 131 2.83 -12.99 3.58
C GLY A 131 2.82 -11.54 3.05
N LEU A 132 3.56 -10.64 3.70
CA LEU A 132 3.74 -9.24 3.31
C LEU A 132 5.13 -9.02 2.69
N TRP A 133 5.34 -7.87 2.05
CA TRP A 133 6.59 -7.55 1.36
C TRP A 133 7.21 -6.24 1.84
N ALA A 134 8.48 -6.31 2.22
CA ALA A 134 9.36 -5.19 2.47
C ALA A 134 10.46 -5.20 1.41
N VAL A 135 11.24 -4.13 1.32
CA VAL A 135 12.42 -4.09 0.44
C VAL A 135 13.66 -3.83 1.26
N ALA A 136 14.70 -4.61 1.02
CA ALA A 136 16.04 -4.38 1.56
C ALA A 136 16.98 -3.88 0.46
N VAL A 137 17.85 -2.93 0.83
CA VAL A 137 18.81 -2.30 -0.08
C VAL A 137 20.16 -2.21 0.61
N ASP A 138 21.20 -2.77 -0.01
CA ASP A 138 22.58 -2.78 0.47
C ASP A 138 23.49 -1.90 -0.40
N GLY A 139 24.72 -1.70 0.06
CA GLY A 139 25.75 -0.87 -0.58
C GLY A 139 25.63 0.61 -0.21
N LEU A 140 25.02 0.92 0.94
CA LEU A 140 24.80 2.29 1.40
C LEU A 140 25.85 2.72 2.44
N PRO A 141 26.19 4.03 2.52
CA PRO A 141 27.15 4.53 3.50
C PRO A 141 26.74 4.24 4.96
N LYS A 142 27.72 3.84 5.78
CA LYS A 142 27.52 3.47 7.20
C LYS A 142 27.80 4.60 8.18
N GLU A 143 28.71 5.49 7.80
CA GLU A 143 29.31 6.51 8.70
C GLU A 143 28.51 7.82 8.77
N ARG A 144 27.44 7.96 7.99
CA ARG A 144 26.63 9.19 7.94
C ARG A 144 25.16 8.90 7.68
N GLY A 145 24.31 9.77 8.18
CA GLY A 145 22.89 9.77 7.83
C GLY A 145 22.66 10.15 6.37
N LEU A 146 21.68 9.50 5.76
CA LEU A 146 21.24 9.76 4.39
C LEU A 146 19.95 10.57 4.39
N ARG A 147 19.85 11.56 3.50
CA ARG A 147 18.66 12.40 3.38
C ARG A 147 17.54 11.62 2.73
N VAL A 148 16.35 11.72 3.31
CA VAL A 148 15.10 11.23 2.70
C VAL A 148 14.32 12.43 2.21
N VAL A 149 13.96 12.45 0.93
CA VAL A 149 13.29 13.57 0.29
C VAL A 149 12.06 13.12 -0.50
N GLY A 150 10.98 13.89 -0.42
CA GLY A 150 9.81 13.76 -1.26
C GLY A 150 9.98 14.55 -2.55
N VAL A 151 9.64 13.93 -3.68
CA VAL A 151 9.55 14.61 -4.98
C VAL A 151 8.06 14.81 -5.27
N PRO A 152 7.53 16.04 -5.29
CA PRO A 152 6.11 16.26 -5.53
C PRO A 152 5.72 15.96 -6.99
N MET A 153 4.47 15.58 -7.18
CA MET A 153 3.81 15.66 -8.48
C MET A 153 3.84 17.11 -8.99
N PRO A 154 3.94 17.33 -10.31
CA PRO A 154 3.77 18.67 -10.86
C PRO A 154 2.37 19.22 -10.56
N GLU A 155 2.21 20.53 -10.73
CA GLU A 155 0.90 21.20 -10.67
C GLU A 155 -0.10 20.51 -11.61
N GLY A 156 -1.33 20.31 -11.13
CA GLY A 156 -2.38 19.63 -11.88
C GLY A 156 -3.22 18.67 -11.03
N GLU A 157 -3.78 17.64 -11.67
CA GLU A 157 -4.77 16.73 -11.08
C GLU A 157 -4.32 16.05 -9.77
N PHE A 158 -3.03 15.74 -9.66
CA PHE A 158 -2.45 15.03 -8.52
C PHE A 158 -1.53 15.91 -7.67
N GLU A 159 -1.70 17.24 -7.76
CA GLU A 159 -0.99 18.19 -6.90
C GLU A 159 -1.11 17.81 -5.41
N GLY A 160 -0.04 18.02 -4.66
CA GLY A 160 0.06 17.64 -3.25
C GLY A 160 0.45 16.18 -3.01
N ARG A 161 0.43 15.31 -4.02
CA ARG A 161 0.93 13.92 -3.91
C ARG A 161 2.41 13.80 -4.25
N TRP A 162 3.03 12.70 -3.78
CA TRP A 162 4.42 12.40 -4.11
C TRP A 162 4.54 11.69 -5.46
N ARG A 163 5.40 12.17 -6.35
CA ARG A 163 5.86 11.39 -7.49
C ARG A 163 6.73 10.23 -7.04
N SER A 164 7.65 10.52 -6.12
CA SER A 164 8.53 9.52 -5.51
C SER A 164 8.99 9.98 -4.13
N VAL A 165 9.52 9.04 -3.35
CA VAL A 165 10.32 9.33 -2.15
C VAL A 165 11.70 8.73 -2.34
N ASP A 166 12.73 9.55 -2.15
CA ASP A 166 14.10 9.21 -2.50
C ASP A 166 14.99 9.26 -1.26
N VAL A 167 15.81 8.22 -1.07
CA VAL A 167 16.99 8.27 -0.18
C VAL A 167 18.18 8.73 -1.02
N VAL A 168 18.69 9.92 -0.75
CA VAL A 168 19.79 10.54 -1.51
C VAL A 168 21.11 10.10 -0.90
N VAL A 169 21.89 9.35 -1.68
CA VAL A 169 23.24 8.92 -1.27
C VAL A 169 24.25 9.98 -1.68
N GLU A 170 24.25 10.39 -2.94
CA GLU A 170 25.15 11.42 -3.47
C GLU A 170 24.34 12.52 -4.19
N GLU A 171 24.50 13.76 -3.75
CA GLU A 171 23.72 14.89 -4.26
C GLU A 171 24.21 15.30 -5.66
N GLY A 172 23.29 15.50 -6.60
CA GLY A 172 23.64 15.92 -7.96
C GLY A 172 24.39 14.89 -8.81
N ALA A 173 24.65 13.68 -8.29
CA ALA A 173 25.27 12.61 -9.06
C ALA A 173 24.36 12.15 -10.21
N LYS A 174 24.98 11.87 -11.36
CA LYS A 174 24.27 11.42 -12.57
C LYS A 174 24.03 9.92 -12.51
N THR A 175 22.76 9.52 -12.56
CA THR A 175 22.37 8.11 -12.76
C THR A 175 22.70 7.65 -14.19
N VAL A 176 23.35 6.50 -14.32
CA VAL A 176 23.60 5.82 -15.61
C VAL A 176 22.95 4.44 -15.71
N ARG A 177 22.64 3.82 -14.56
CA ARG A 177 22.00 2.51 -14.47
C ARG A 177 21.06 2.47 -13.27
N SER A 178 20.01 1.66 -13.36
CA SER A 178 19.08 1.39 -12.26
C SER A 178 18.75 -0.09 -12.22
N ASP A 179 18.58 -0.63 -11.02
CA ASP A 179 17.90 -1.92 -10.79
C ASP A 179 16.59 -1.64 -10.07
N GLU A 180 15.57 -2.47 -10.27
CA GLU A 180 14.26 -2.30 -9.65
C GLU A 180 13.62 -3.61 -9.23
N VAL A 181 12.75 -3.53 -8.22
CA VAL A 181 11.91 -4.64 -7.76
C VAL A 181 10.49 -4.14 -7.53
N ALA A 182 9.49 -4.95 -7.91
CA ALA A 182 8.11 -4.75 -7.49
C ALA A 182 8.06 -4.98 -5.96
N GLY A 183 7.92 -3.88 -5.23
CA GLY A 183 8.56 -3.76 -3.92
C GLY A 183 7.60 -3.82 -2.73
N VAL A 184 7.58 -2.73 -1.99
CA VAL A 184 7.01 -2.62 -0.64
C VAL A 184 5.49 -2.66 -0.68
N MET A 185 4.90 -3.54 0.12
CA MET A 185 3.46 -3.59 0.36
C MET A 185 3.08 -2.61 1.46
N VAL A 186 2.04 -1.81 1.21
CA VAL A 186 1.52 -0.78 2.09
C VAL A 186 0.00 -0.97 2.26
N GLU A 187 -0.47 -0.95 3.51
CA GLU A 187 -1.88 -1.05 3.91
C GLU A 187 -2.34 0.10 4.84
N HIS A 188 -1.43 0.98 5.27
CA HIS A 188 -1.74 2.13 6.12
C HIS A 188 -1.31 3.45 5.46
N GLY A 189 -1.13 3.45 4.13
CA GLY A 189 -0.71 4.62 3.36
C GLY A 189 0.65 5.22 3.76
N GLN A 190 1.52 4.48 4.46
CA GLN A 190 2.78 4.97 5.03
C GLN A 190 4.00 4.20 4.51
N LEU A 191 5.14 4.88 4.49
CA LEU A 191 6.47 4.31 4.26
C LEU A 191 7.35 4.57 5.49
N PHE A 192 8.18 3.59 5.82
CA PHE A 192 9.15 3.67 6.90
C PHE A 192 10.51 3.19 6.41
N PHE A 193 11.51 4.04 6.59
CA PHE A 193 12.90 3.88 6.18
C PHE A 193 13.75 3.70 7.44
N ALA A 194 14.30 2.50 7.62
CA ALA A 194 15.10 2.15 8.79
C ALA A 194 16.30 1.29 8.41
N GLY A 195 17.40 1.41 9.15
CA GLY A 195 18.48 0.43 9.07
C GLY A 195 18.02 -0.95 9.54
N LEU A 196 18.58 -2.01 8.95
CA LEU A 196 18.19 -3.39 9.26
C LEU A 196 18.24 -3.74 10.76
N LEU A 197 19.36 -3.47 11.45
CA LEU A 197 19.46 -3.73 12.90
C LEU A 197 18.62 -2.77 13.76
N PRO A 198 18.65 -1.43 13.55
CA PRO A 198 17.77 -0.51 14.27
C PRO A 198 16.30 -0.92 14.25
N LEU A 199 15.82 -1.43 13.11
CA LEU A 199 14.45 -1.90 12.95
C LEU A 199 14.07 -3.02 13.92
N GLY A 200 15.04 -3.80 14.42
CA GLY A 200 14.81 -4.80 15.47
C GLY A 200 14.32 -4.24 16.81
N SER A 201 14.46 -2.93 17.02
CA SER A 201 13.90 -2.23 18.19
C SER A 201 12.52 -1.62 17.95
N PHE A 202 11.98 -1.72 16.73
CA PHE A 202 10.63 -1.22 16.46
C PHE A 202 9.59 -2.08 17.17
N ARG A 203 8.69 -1.44 17.91
CA ARG A 203 7.58 -2.06 18.64
C ARG A 203 6.26 -1.47 18.19
N MET A 204 5.34 -2.36 17.84
CA MET A 204 3.94 -2.04 17.57
C MET A 204 3.08 -2.74 18.62
N TRP A 205 2.09 -2.04 19.18
CA TRP A 205 1.18 -2.54 20.24
C TRP A 205 1.83 -2.94 21.58
N GLN A 206 3.16 -2.89 21.70
CA GLN A 206 3.87 -3.10 22.95
C GLN A 206 4.39 -1.75 23.46
N PRO A 207 3.79 -1.17 24.51
CA PRO A 207 4.23 0.10 25.04
C PRO A 207 5.58 -0.04 25.74
N ALA A 208 6.43 0.99 25.61
CA ALA A 208 7.75 1.00 26.24
C ALA A 208 7.67 1.24 27.76
N ASP A 209 6.63 1.93 28.22
CA ASP A 209 6.40 2.35 29.60
C ASP A 209 5.23 1.61 30.28
N GLY A 210 4.60 0.66 29.59
CA GLY A 210 3.42 -0.05 30.09
C GLY A 210 2.12 0.77 30.05
N LEU A 211 2.11 1.93 29.37
CA LEU A 211 0.96 2.84 29.32
C LEU A 211 0.33 2.90 27.92
N ALA A 212 -0.91 3.38 27.87
CA ALA A 212 -1.64 3.63 26.64
C ALA A 212 -2.68 4.73 26.83
N ASP A 213 -3.01 5.38 25.72
CA ASP A 213 -4.19 6.24 25.65
C ASP A 213 -5.38 5.45 25.08
N PHE A 214 -6.57 5.74 25.59
CA PHE A 214 -7.83 5.39 24.93
C PHE A 214 -8.59 6.67 24.68
N VAL A 215 -8.73 7.02 23.40
CA VAL A 215 -9.36 8.27 22.99
C VAL A 215 -10.48 8.02 22.00
N PHE A 216 -11.35 9.00 21.88
CA PHE A 216 -12.49 8.98 20.98
C PHE A 216 -12.86 10.38 20.53
N HIS A 217 -13.46 10.47 19.36
CA HIS A 217 -13.81 11.72 18.69
C HIS A 217 -15.08 11.54 17.86
N GLY A 218 -15.72 12.63 17.45
CA GLY A 218 -16.94 12.59 16.64
C GLY A 218 -18.05 13.47 17.19
N ARG A 219 -19.20 13.44 16.52
CA ARG A 219 -20.33 14.33 16.83
C ARG A 219 -20.84 14.14 18.25
N ASP A 220 -20.96 12.89 18.68
CA ASP A 220 -21.56 12.53 19.96
C ASP A 220 -20.49 12.39 21.07
N ALA A 221 -19.20 12.56 20.75
CA ALA A 221 -18.08 12.37 21.67
C ALA A 221 -18.10 13.32 22.89
N PRO A 222 -18.44 14.63 22.78
CA PRO A 222 -18.49 15.50 23.95
C PRO A 222 -19.55 15.09 24.98
N ALA A 223 -20.70 14.57 24.52
CA ALA A 223 -21.77 14.09 25.38
C ALA A 223 -21.37 12.77 26.04
N LEU A 224 -20.82 11.83 25.26
CA LEU A 224 -20.30 10.57 25.76
C LEU A 224 -19.21 10.79 26.82
N ALA A 225 -18.27 11.71 26.59
CA ALA A 225 -17.17 12.01 27.51
C ALA A 225 -17.67 12.41 28.90
N LYS A 226 -18.70 13.26 28.99
CA LYS A 226 -19.32 13.63 30.27
C LYS A 226 -19.94 12.43 30.99
N GLN A 227 -20.53 11.51 30.25
CA GLN A 227 -21.21 10.35 30.81
C GLN A 227 -20.25 9.27 31.30
N VAL A 228 -19.14 9.04 30.59
CA VAL A 228 -18.14 8.03 30.95
C VAL A 228 -17.04 8.58 31.87
N GLY A 229 -17.01 9.89 32.11
CA GLY A 229 -15.98 10.54 32.92
C GLY A 229 -14.62 10.63 32.22
N ALA A 230 -14.65 10.77 30.89
CA ALA A 230 -13.45 11.02 30.09
C ALA A 230 -13.07 12.51 30.11
N LYS A 231 -11.78 12.80 29.91
CA LYS A 231 -11.26 14.17 29.84
C LYS A 231 -11.40 14.71 28.42
N ASP A 232 -11.56 16.02 28.30
CA ASP A 232 -11.32 16.75 27.05
C ASP A 232 -9.79 16.87 26.87
N LEU A 233 -9.29 16.38 25.73
CA LEU A 233 -7.87 16.35 25.40
C LEU A 233 -7.50 17.44 24.38
N GLY A 234 -8.46 18.29 23.99
CA GLY A 234 -8.32 19.32 22.96
C GLY A 234 -8.70 18.81 21.57
N GLU A 235 -8.92 19.76 20.65
CA GLU A 235 -9.14 19.49 19.21
C GLU A 235 -10.29 18.51 18.89
N GLY A 236 -11.31 18.45 19.76
CA GLY A 236 -12.45 17.53 19.59
C GLY A 236 -12.15 16.07 19.95
N VAL A 237 -11.03 15.81 20.63
CA VAL A 237 -10.62 14.50 21.12
C VAL A 237 -10.88 14.39 22.63
N PHE A 238 -11.50 13.29 23.04
CA PHE A 238 -11.82 12.99 24.43
C PHE A 238 -11.23 11.64 24.83
N GLY A 239 -10.97 11.41 26.11
CA GLY A 239 -10.50 10.10 26.55
C GLY A 239 -9.72 10.08 27.85
N TRP A 240 -8.90 9.06 27.99
CA TRP A 240 -7.96 8.89 29.09
C TRP A 240 -6.56 8.69 28.50
N LYS A 241 -5.60 9.46 29.02
CA LYS A 241 -4.19 9.35 28.68
C LYS A 241 -3.42 8.64 29.77
N ASP A 242 -2.26 8.07 29.40
CA ASP A 242 -1.30 7.48 30.34
C ASP A 242 -1.94 6.40 31.24
N VAL A 243 -2.86 5.61 30.70
CA VAL A 243 -3.54 4.55 31.44
C VAL A 243 -2.68 3.30 31.43
N PRO A 244 -2.49 2.59 32.57
CA PRO A 244 -1.83 1.29 32.57
C PRO A 244 -2.45 0.36 31.54
N MET A 245 -1.64 -0.23 30.66
CA MET A 245 -2.10 -0.98 29.50
C MET A 245 -3.09 -2.10 29.87
N GLU A 246 -2.84 -2.77 30.99
CA GLU A 246 -3.69 -3.83 31.54
C GLU A 246 -5.07 -3.34 32.01
N ALA A 247 -5.18 -2.07 32.39
CA ALA A 247 -6.39 -1.45 32.91
C ALA A 247 -7.19 -0.68 31.85
N VAL A 248 -6.65 -0.50 30.64
CA VAL A 248 -7.35 0.24 29.56
C VAL A 248 -8.70 -0.38 29.23
N GLY A 249 -8.79 -1.73 29.27
CA GLY A 249 -10.05 -2.45 29.01
C GLY A 249 -11.20 -2.03 29.93
N GLU A 250 -10.89 -1.64 31.18
CA GLU A 250 -11.88 -1.16 32.15
C GLU A 250 -12.56 0.14 31.71
N LYS A 251 -11.91 0.92 30.82
CA LYS A 251 -12.46 2.14 30.21
C LYS A 251 -12.98 1.88 28.79
N ALA A 252 -12.20 1.15 28.00
CA ALA A 252 -12.46 0.95 26.58
C ALA A 252 -13.71 0.11 26.34
N THR A 253 -13.84 -1.04 27.00
CA THR A 253 -14.93 -1.99 26.74
C THR A 253 -16.30 -1.39 27.04
N PRO A 254 -16.57 -0.80 28.23
CA PRO A 254 -17.89 -0.20 28.49
C PRO A 254 -18.21 0.99 27.57
N THR A 255 -17.18 1.74 27.14
CA THR A 255 -17.35 2.87 26.22
C THR A 255 -17.74 2.38 24.82
N GLN A 256 -17.07 1.35 24.30
CA GLN A 256 -17.35 0.76 23.00
C GLN A 256 -18.74 0.10 22.98
N GLU A 257 -19.08 -0.70 23.98
CA GLU A 257 -20.42 -1.33 24.11
C GLU A 257 -21.53 -0.28 24.08
N ARG A 258 -21.29 0.89 24.68
CA ARG A 258 -22.26 1.98 24.68
C ARG A 258 -22.39 2.64 23.32
N ILE A 259 -21.27 2.93 22.65
CA ILE A 259 -21.26 3.49 21.29
C ILE A 259 -22.09 2.60 20.36
N GLU A 260 -21.89 1.28 20.42
CA GLU A 260 -22.63 0.31 19.62
C GLU A 260 -24.11 0.27 19.99
N LYS A 261 -24.41 0.14 21.29
CA LYS A 261 -25.80 0.02 21.78
C LYS A 261 -26.65 1.25 21.50
N GLU A 262 -26.06 2.43 21.61
CA GLU A 262 -26.76 3.71 21.41
C GLU A 262 -26.60 4.25 19.98
N ASN A 263 -25.88 3.53 19.11
CA ASN A 263 -25.58 3.89 17.72
C ASN A 263 -25.01 5.32 17.59
N LEU A 264 -24.02 5.63 18.44
CA LEU A 264 -23.40 6.95 18.51
C LEU A 264 -22.43 7.17 17.36
N GLU A 265 -22.38 8.39 16.83
CA GLU A 265 -21.39 8.80 15.82
C GLU A 265 -20.06 9.17 16.50
N VAL A 266 -19.35 8.13 16.98
CA VAL A 266 -18.07 8.24 17.68
C VAL A 266 -17.05 7.25 17.08
N GLY A 267 -15.89 7.76 16.70
CA GLY A 267 -14.70 6.97 16.40
C GLY A 267 -13.86 6.77 17.66
N VAL A 268 -13.22 5.61 17.80
CA VAL A 268 -12.38 5.25 18.95
C VAL A 268 -10.98 4.86 18.47
N ASP A 269 -9.97 5.29 19.22
CA ASP A 269 -8.58 4.93 18.99
C ASP A 269 -7.95 4.41 20.29
N TYR A 270 -7.35 3.23 20.19
CA TYR A 270 -6.47 2.69 21.22
C TYR A 270 -5.02 2.97 20.82
N ARG A 271 -4.29 3.73 21.65
CA ARG A 271 -2.95 4.23 21.32
C ARG A 271 -1.94 3.83 22.40
N PRO A 272 -1.41 2.59 22.37
CA PRO A 272 -0.34 2.20 23.28
C PRO A 272 0.93 3.02 23.01
N HIS A 273 1.69 3.34 24.05
CA HIS A 273 2.92 4.14 23.97
C HIS A 273 4.08 3.35 23.34
N CYS A 274 3.89 2.94 22.10
CA CYS A 274 4.82 2.17 21.28
C CYS A 274 5.43 3.04 20.17
N ASN A 275 6.38 2.50 19.41
CA ASN A 275 7.05 3.26 18.36
C ASN A 275 6.07 3.71 17.26
N LEU A 276 5.14 2.86 16.86
CA LEU A 276 4.16 3.21 15.82
C LEU A 276 3.30 4.40 16.22
N GLU A 277 2.73 4.40 17.43
CA GLU A 277 1.89 5.52 17.87
C GLU A 277 2.68 6.81 18.08
N LYS A 278 3.92 6.69 18.55
CA LYS A 278 4.84 7.83 18.59
C LYS A 278 5.11 8.38 17.19
N LEU A 279 5.36 7.52 16.20
CA LEU A 279 5.52 7.93 14.81
C LEU A 279 4.26 8.61 14.29
N ASN A 280 3.09 7.99 14.45
CA ASN A 280 1.81 8.51 13.98
C ASN A 280 1.47 9.87 14.61
N ALA A 281 1.77 10.06 15.90
CA ALA A 281 1.60 11.36 16.55
C ALA A 281 2.50 12.44 15.93
N LEU A 282 3.77 12.11 15.65
CA LEU A 282 4.71 13.04 15.01
C LEU A 282 4.32 13.33 13.55
N LEU A 283 3.82 12.34 12.81
CA LEU A 283 3.32 12.51 11.45
C LEU A 283 2.14 13.47 11.40
N ARG A 284 1.14 13.29 12.27
CA ARG A 284 -0.03 14.18 12.37
C ARG A 284 0.34 15.62 12.72
N ALA A 285 1.39 15.82 13.50
CA ALA A 285 1.89 17.15 13.87
C ALA A 285 2.75 17.79 12.76
N SER A 286 3.14 17.03 11.74
CA SER A 286 4.01 17.48 10.66
C SER A 286 3.20 17.93 9.44
N PRO A 287 3.40 19.17 8.94
CA PRO A 287 2.72 19.62 7.72
C PRO A 287 3.11 18.81 6.49
N GLU A 288 4.30 18.19 6.50
CA GLU A 288 4.77 17.36 5.40
C GLU A 288 4.36 15.89 5.52
N ASP A 289 3.63 15.53 6.58
CA ASP A 289 3.27 14.15 6.87
C ASP A 289 4.53 13.25 6.90
N ALA A 290 5.58 13.75 7.56
CA ALA A 290 6.88 13.11 7.70
C ALA A 290 7.48 13.36 9.09
N ALA A 291 8.12 12.34 9.65
CA ALA A 291 8.68 12.38 11.00
C ALA A 291 9.86 11.42 11.13
N SER A 292 10.73 11.68 12.11
CA SER A 292 11.82 10.78 12.46
C SER A 292 11.62 10.13 13.84
N LEU A 293 12.03 8.88 13.96
CA LEU A 293 12.20 8.19 15.23
C LEU A 293 13.65 7.78 15.42
N GLU A 294 14.06 7.63 16.67
CA GLU A 294 15.32 6.99 17.02
C GLU A 294 15.05 5.56 17.49
N LEU A 295 15.68 4.58 16.84
CA LEU A 295 15.63 3.17 17.20
C LEU A 295 17.05 2.68 17.43
N ALA A 296 17.35 2.14 18.62
CA ALA A 296 18.68 1.67 18.99
C ALA A 296 19.81 2.69 18.68
N GLY A 297 19.57 3.98 18.91
CA GLY A 297 20.54 5.05 18.66
C GLY A 297 20.66 5.49 17.19
N ALA A 298 19.86 4.95 16.28
CA ALA A 298 19.88 5.29 14.86
C ALA A 298 18.59 6.02 14.44
N ARG A 299 18.71 7.07 13.64
CA ARG A 299 17.55 7.78 13.08
C ARG A 299 16.88 6.95 11.99
N THR A 300 15.56 6.99 11.99
CA THR A 300 14.67 6.37 11.01
C THR A 300 13.67 7.42 10.55
N VAL A 301 13.10 7.25 9.35
CA VAL A 301 12.15 8.20 8.78
C VAL A 301 10.86 7.49 8.46
N GLY A 302 9.73 8.01 8.92
CA GLY A 302 8.40 7.63 8.44
C GLY A 302 7.76 8.79 7.68
N CYS A 303 6.95 8.49 6.67
CA CYS A 303 6.16 9.47 5.97
C CYS A 303 4.92 8.85 5.31
N GLY A 304 3.86 9.65 5.13
CA GLY A 304 2.74 9.25 4.28
C GLY A 304 3.16 9.19 2.81
N ASN A 305 2.72 8.14 2.11
CA ASN A 305 3.00 7.98 0.70
C ASN A 305 2.10 8.86 -0.19
N ARG A 306 1.01 9.40 0.35
CA ARG A 306 0.01 10.25 -0.35
C ARG A 306 -0.66 9.60 -1.58
N TRP A 307 -0.58 8.28 -1.69
CA TRP A 307 -1.28 7.45 -2.69
C TRP A 307 -2.22 6.41 -2.10
N GLY A 308 -2.10 6.11 -0.80
CA GLY A 308 -2.87 5.07 -0.12
C GLY A 308 -2.20 3.71 -0.25
N ASP A 309 -3.01 2.65 -0.25
CA ASP A 309 -2.53 1.28 -0.14
C ASP A 309 -2.11 0.68 -1.49
N GLY A 310 -1.28 -0.36 -1.43
CA GLY A 310 -0.84 -1.12 -2.59
C GLY A 310 0.62 -1.52 -2.53
N VAL A 311 1.13 -2.01 -3.66
CA VAL A 311 2.54 -2.38 -3.82
C VAL A 311 3.24 -1.30 -4.65
N PHE A 312 4.40 -0.86 -4.17
CA PHE A 312 5.20 0.21 -4.78
C PHE A 312 6.57 -0.30 -5.20
N THR A 313 6.99 0.08 -6.40
CA THR A 313 8.31 -0.27 -6.95
C THR A 313 9.40 0.46 -6.19
N VAL A 314 10.47 -0.25 -5.88
CA VAL A 314 11.69 0.33 -5.30
C VAL A 314 12.83 0.13 -6.28
N SER A 315 13.55 1.20 -6.57
CA SER A 315 14.70 1.19 -7.46
C SER A 315 15.96 1.68 -6.75
N ARG A 316 17.10 1.16 -7.22
CA ARG A 316 18.44 1.56 -6.79
C ARG A 316 19.21 2.06 -8.00
N HIS A 317 19.72 3.27 -7.90
CA HIS A 317 20.37 4.00 -8.99
C HIS A 317 21.88 4.08 -8.78
N PHE A 318 22.62 4.02 -9.88
CA PHE A 318 24.08 3.98 -9.89
C PHE A 318 24.70 5.06 -10.77
N ASP A 319 25.89 5.51 -10.38
CA ASP A 319 26.77 6.31 -11.23
C ASP A 319 27.62 5.44 -12.19
N ALA A 320 28.47 6.10 -12.98
CA ALA A 320 29.36 5.46 -13.94
C ALA A 320 30.40 4.52 -13.29
N GLU A 321 30.74 4.76 -12.02
CA GLU A 321 31.66 3.94 -11.23
C GLU A 321 30.94 2.75 -10.56
N GLY A 322 29.63 2.61 -10.75
CA GLY A 322 28.83 1.53 -10.16
C GLY A 322 28.50 1.73 -8.69
N ARG A 323 28.68 2.95 -8.15
CA ARG A 323 28.30 3.29 -6.76
C ARG A 323 26.82 3.64 -6.70
N VAL A 324 26.18 3.28 -5.60
CA VAL A 324 24.77 3.66 -5.35
C VAL A 324 24.70 5.15 -5.08
N VAL A 325 23.89 5.88 -5.85
CA VAL A 325 23.71 7.34 -5.70
C VAL A 325 22.34 7.71 -5.16
N ARG A 326 21.35 6.82 -5.32
CA ARG A 326 19.97 7.05 -4.87
C ARG A 326 19.20 5.74 -4.73
N VAL A 327 18.35 5.66 -3.73
CA VAL A 327 17.27 4.66 -3.64
C VAL A 327 15.95 5.40 -3.79
N ARG A 328 15.00 4.86 -4.55
CA ARG A 328 13.73 5.53 -4.83
C ARG A 328 12.57 4.58 -4.66
N VAL A 329 11.52 5.07 -4.01
CA VAL A 329 10.18 4.45 -4.02
C VAL A 329 9.33 5.21 -5.04
N GLU A 330 8.90 4.52 -6.10
CA GLU A 330 8.05 5.10 -7.15
C GLU A 330 6.58 5.08 -6.70
N LEU A 331 5.94 6.25 -6.68
CA LEU A 331 4.60 6.42 -6.10
C LEU A 331 3.58 6.88 -7.14
N GLY A 332 3.87 7.98 -7.84
CA GLY A 332 2.98 8.64 -8.78
C GLY A 332 3.18 8.23 -10.24
N THR A 333 3.44 6.96 -10.50
CA THR A 333 3.64 6.46 -11.89
C THR A 333 2.41 6.70 -12.75
N GLU A 334 2.58 6.78 -14.07
CA GLU A 334 1.46 6.93 -15.01
C GLU A 334 0.41 5.82 -14.86
N GLU A 335 0.86 4.59 -14.62
CA GLU A 335 -0.03 3.46 -14.33
C GLU A 335 -0.84 3.69 -13.06
N ARG A 336 -0.22 4.19 -11.98
CA ARG A 336 -0.93 4.51 -10.73
C ARG A 336 -1.96 5.61 -10.94
N GLN A 337 -1.57 6.67 -11.63
CA GLN A 337 -2.46 7.78 -12.00
C GLN A 337 -3.66 7.27 -12.82
N ARG A 338 -3.42 6.41 -13.81
CA ARG A 338 -4.47 5.78 -14.63
C ARG A 338 -5.43 4.95 -13.77
N THR A 339 -4.90 4.09 -12.90
CA THR A 339 -5.70 3.29 -11.97
C THR A 339 -6.53 4.16 -11.05
N MET A 340 -5.97 5.24 -10.50
CA MET A 340 -6.70 6.18 -9.65
C MET A 340 -7.81 6.90 -10.40
N ARG A 341 -7.57 7.35 -11.64
CA ARG A 341 -8.61 7.94 -12.51
C ARG A 341 -9.74 6.95 -12.76
N LYS A 342 -9.40 5.70 -13.06
CA LYS A 342 -10.36 4.62 -13.29
C LYS A 342 -11.19 4.32 -12.05
N LEU A 343 -10.57 4.20 -10.87
CA LEU A 343 -11.27 3.97 -9.61
C LEU A 343 -12.20 5.14 -9.25
N ARG A 344 -11.74 6.39 -9.45
CA ARG A 344 -12.56 7.59 -9.28
C ARG A 344 -13.76 7.55 -10.22
N LEU A 345 -13.54 7.26 -11.50
CA LEU A 345 -14.59 7.16 -12.51
C LEU A 345 -15.62 6.08 -12.13
N LEU A 346 -15.16 4.90 -11.73
CA LEU A 346 -16.03 3.81 -11.29
C LEU A 346 -16.80 4.11 -9.99
N SER A 347 -16.37 5.07 -9.19
CA SER A 347 -17.12 5.53 -8.00
C SER A 347 -18.25 6.50 -8.32
N GLN A 348 -18.34 6.98 -9.57
CA GLN A 348 -19.34 7.92 -10.04
C GLN A 348 -20.59 7.22 -10.60
N SER A 349 -21.66 8.00 -10.76
CA SER A 349 -22.89 7.57 -11.42
C SER A 349 -22.83 7.78 -12.93
N ALA A 350 -23.62 7.00 -13.66
CA ALA A 350 -23.89 7.16 -15.08
C ALA A 350 -25.39 7.36 -15.30
N ILE A 351 -25.74 8.02 -16.39
CA ILE A 351 -27.11 8.19 -16.86
C ILE A 351 -27.49 6.94 -17.66
N VAL A 352 -28.67 6.40 -17.42
CA VAL A 352 -29.23 5.30 -18.21
C VAL A 352 -30.69 5.56 -18.52
N THR A 353 -31.14 5.05 -19.66
CA THR A 353 -32.57 5.01 -19.99
C THR A 353 -33.27 3.99 -19.09
N ARG A 354 -34.50 4.27 -18.65
CA ARG A 354 -35.26 3.30 -17.83
C ARG A 354 -35.52 2.00 -18.56
N THR A 355 -35.63 2.04 -19.90
CA THR A 355 -35.70 0.87 -20.78
C THR A 355 -34.54 -0.11 -20.58
N LEU A 356 -33.35 0.37 -20.18
CA LEU A 356 -32.17 -0.46 -19.89
C LEU A 356 -32.26 -1.16 -18.52
N LEU A 357 -33.00 -0.58 -17.58
CA LEU A 357 -33.27 -1.13 -16.25
C LEU A 357 -34.42 -2.15 -16.27
N GLU A 358 -35.41 -1.92 -17.11
CA GLU A 358 -36.59 -2.76 -17.24
C GLU A 358 -36.30 -3.94 -18.18
N GLY A 359 -36.18 -5.16 -17.64
CA GLY A 359 -36.14 -6.39 -18.44
C GLY A 359 -34.76 -6.86 -18.90
N GLY A 360 -33.67 -6.32 -18.35
CA GLY A 360 -32.33 -6.90 -18.57
C GLY A 360 -31.73 -6.68 -19.96
N LYS A 361 -32.26 -5.72 -20.74
CA LYS A 361 -31.80 -5.41 -22.10
C LYS A 361 -30.28 -5.13 -22.18
N PRO A 362 -29.60 -5.48 -23.28
CA PRO A 362 -28.19 -5.19 -23.45
C PRO A 362 -27.95 -3.68 -23.54
N ILE A 363 -26.80 -3.24 -23.05
CA ILE A 363 -26.30 -1.89 -23.26
C ILE A 363 -25.74 -1.86 -24.68
N ARG A 364 -26.41 -1.14 -25.60
CA ARG A 364 -26.01 -1.11 -27.02
C ARG A 364 -25.28 0.15 -27.39
N PHE A 365 -25.62 1.27 -26.77
CA PHE A 365 -25.01 2.56 -27.05
C PHE A 365 -24.42 3.14 -25.77
N ALA A 366 -23.25 3.75 -25.91
CA ALA A 366 -22.54 4.43 -24.83
C ALA A 366 -22.04 5.78 -25.35
N GLU A 367 -22.44 6.85 -24.70
CA GLU A 367 -22.04 8.22 -25.03
C GLU A 367 -21.28 8.83 -23.86
N ARG A 368 -20.15 9.49 -24.16
CA ARG A 368 -19.39 10.24 -23.18
C ARG A 368 -19.73 11.73 -23.26
N MET A 369 -20.66 12.16 -22.44
CA MET A 369 -21.04 13.56 -22.25
C MET A 369 -20.11 14.29 -21.27
N LYS A 370 -20.22 15.63 -21.27
CA LYS A 370 -19.58 16.46 -20.24
C LYS A 370 -20.25 16.19 -18.88
N PRO A 371 -19.52 15.79 -17.84
CA PRO A 371 -20.10 15.59 -16.51
C PRO A 371 -20.79 16.84 -15.98
N HIS A 372 -21.98 16.68 -15.40
CA HIS A 372 -22.74 17.78 -14.80
C HIS A 372 -22.21 18.19 -13.42
N ASN A 373 -21.65 17.25 -12.65
CA ASN A 373 -21.09 17.48 -11.31
C ASN A 373 -20.04 16.42 -10.96
N PRO A 374 -19.29 16.54 -9.83
CA PRO A 374 -18.23 15.60 -9.49
C PRO A 374 -18.65 14.15 -9.23
N ARG A 375 -19.94 13.87 -9.00
CA ARG A 375 -20.48 12.49 -8.85
C ARG A 375 -20.98 11.90 -10.15
N ASP A 376 -21.10 12.71 -11.20
CA ASP A 376 -21.45 12.27 -12.53
C ASP A 376 -20.17 11.86 -13.30
N SER A 377 -20.20 10.68 -13.91
CA SER A 377 -19.11 10.17 -14.73
C SER A 377 -19.06 10.80 -16.13
N GLY A 378 -20.17 11.40 -16.55
CA GLY A 378 -20.42 11.84 -17.92
C GLY A 378 -20.78 10.69 -18.85
N TRP A 379 -20.89 9.45 -18.38
CA TRP A 379 -21.36 8.34 -19.22
C TRP A 379 -22.88 8.29 -19.27
N ALA A 380 -23.43 8.19 -20.48
CA ALA A 380 -24.83 7.88 -20.74
C ALA A 380 -24.92 6.56 -21.52
N PHE A 381 -25.87 5.70 -21.14
CA PHE A 381 -26.07 4.40 -21.78
C PHE A 381 -27.52 4.15 -22.16
N SER A 382 -27.73 3.51 -23.32
CA SER A 382 -29.05 3.15 -23.81
C SER A 382 -29.06 1.79 -24.51
N SER A 383 -30.27 1.28 -24.74
CA SER A 383 -30.53 -0.02 -25.38
C SER A 383 -30.73 0.10 -26.90
N GLY A 384 -31.03 1.29 -27.43
CA GLY A 384 -31.44 1.52 -28.81
C GLY A 384 -32.90 1.16 -29.10
N GLU A 385 -33.64 0.72 -28.09
CA GLU A 385 -35.05 0.33 -28.16
C GLU A 385 -35.95 1.29 -27.36
N GLU A 386 -35.42 2.47 -27.05
CA GLU A 386 -36.15 3.52 -26.35
C GLU A 386 -37.27 4.11 -27.22
N PRO A 387 -38.44 4.44 -26.63
CA PRO A 387 -39.45 5.24 -27.31
C PRO A 387 -38.89 6.59 -27.78
N GLU A 388 -39.39 7.08 -28.91
CA GLU A 388 -39.00 8.39 -29.46
C GLU A 388 -39.18 9.51 -28.42
N GLY A 389 -38.16 10.36 -28.26
CA GLY A 389 -38.13 11.45 -27.28
C GLY A 389 -37.77 11.05 -25.84
N SER A 390 -37.51 9.75 -25.56
CA SER A 390 -37.13 9.33 -24.19
C SER A 390 -35.84 10.00 -23.71
N THR A 391 -34.84 10.14 -24.57
CA THR A 391 -33.57 10.79 -24.21
C THR A 391 -33.72 12.27 -23.83
N ASP A 392 -34.81 12.92 -24.24
CA ASP A 392 -35.11 14.33 -23.95
C ASP A 392 -35.98 14.53 -22.70
N ASP A 393 -36.62 13.45 -22.20
CA ASP A 393 -37.43 13.47 -20.99
C ASP A 393 -36.69 12.86 -19.80
N ALA A 394 -36.31 13.73 -18.85
CA ALA A 394 -35.66 13.35 -17.60
C ALA A 394 -36.45 12.32 -16.78
N SER A 395 -37.78 12.24 -16.95
CA SER A 395 -38.61 11.25 -16.25
C SER A 395 -38.32 9.81 -16.70
N THR A 396 -37.79 9.63 -17.92
CA THR A 396 -37.42 8.34 -18.50
C THR A 396 -35.96 7.95 -18.27
N LEU A 397 -35.19 8.81 -17.59
CA LEU A 397 -33.78 8.58 -17.24
C LEU A 397 -33.64 8.15 -15.78
N ALA A 398 -32.52 7.51 -15.48
CA ALA A 398 -32.12 7.12 -14.13
C ALA A 398 -30.61 7.28 -13.94
N LEU A 399 -30.20 7.54 -12.70
CA LEU A 399 -28.80 7.51 -12.30
C LEU A 399 -28.48 6.17 -11.66
N VAL A 400 -27.43 5.53 -12.14
CA VAL A 400 -26.96 4.24 -11.61
C VAL A 400 -25.47 4.26 -11.38
N SER A 401 -24.98 3.38 -10.51
CA SER A 401 -23.55 3.20 -10.29
C SER A 401 -22.86 2.71 -11.56
N LEU A 402 -21.83 3.44 -12.02
CA LEU A 402 -21.05 3.02 -13.18
C LEU A 402 -20.35 1.67 -12.92
N ARG A 403 -19.90 1.45 -11.69
CA ARG A 403 -19.33 0.16 -11.27
C ARG A 403 -20.30 -1.00 -11.47
N GLU A 404 -21.57 -0.82 -11.12
CA GLU A 404 -22.59 -1.87 -11.29
C GLU A 404 -22.88 -2.14 -12.77
N LEU A 405 -22.85 -1.11 -13.62
CA LEU A 405 -22.99 -1.28 -15.06
C LEU A 405 -21.82 -2.07 -15.66
N VAL A 406 -20.57 -1.74 -15.30
CA VAL A 406 -19.38 -2.47 -15.76
C VAL A 406 -19.41 -3.92 -15.27
N ARG A 407 -19.87 -4.17 -14.03
CA ARG A 407 -20.06 -5.53 -13.51
C ARG A 407 -21.10 -6.33 -14.31
N ARG A 408 -22.19 -5.67 -14.76
CA ARG A 408 -23.23 -6.27 -15.61
C ARG A 408 -22.77 -6.46 -17.06
N ALA A 409 -21.95 -5.55 -17.58
CA ALA A 409 -21.46 -5.53 -18.96
C ALA A 409 -19.95 -5.24 -19.01
N PRO A 410 -19.09 -6.26 -18.80
CA PRO A 410 -17.64 -6.08 -18.71
C PRO A 410 -16.98 -5.43 -19.93
N ALA A 411 -17.58 -5.56 -21.12
CA ALA A 411 -17.08 -4.93 -22.34
C ALA A 411 -17.00 -3.39 -22.25
N LEU A 412 -17.77 -2.76 -21.35
CA LEU A 412 -17.70 -1.32 -21.09
C LEU A 412 -16.33 -0.87 -20.58
N GLU A 413 -15.58 -1.76 -19.93
CA GLU A 413 -14.28 -1.43 -19.35
C GLU A 413 -13.28 -0.89 -20.38
N ALA A 414 -13.37 -1.37 -21.63
CA ALA A 414 -12.49 -0.96 -22.72
C ALA A 414 -12.68 0.49 -23.17
N ILE A 415 -13.85 1.09 -22.91
CA ILE A 415 -14.20 2.43 -23.41
C ILE A 415 -14.19 3.50 -22.32
N LEU A 416 -14.10 3.15 -21.04
CA LEU A 416 -14.28 4.09 -19.92
C LEU A 416 -13.35 5.32 -19.94
N GLU A 417 -12.17 5.19 -20.53
CA GLU A 417 -11.18 6.26 -20.65
C GLU A 417 -11.37 7.15 -21.88
N ALA A 418 -12.37 6.88 -22.72
CA ALA A 418 -12.66 7.68 -23.90
C ALA A 418 -12.98 9.14 -23.52
N PRO A 419 -12.57 10.11 -24.35
CA PRO A 419 -12.77 11.53 -24.09
C PRO A 419 -14.25 11.92 -24.17
N VAL A 420 -14.58 13.08 -23.62
CA VAL A 420 -15.90 13.70 -23.82
C VAL A 420 -16.14 13.95 -25.31
N GLY A 421 -17.33 13.59 -25.78
CA GLY A 421 -17.75 13.57 -27.18
C GLY A 421 -17.69 12.19 -27.83
N ALA A 422 -17.09 11.19 -27.18
CA ALA A 422 -17.00 9.84 -27.75
C ALA A 422 -18.36 9.13 -27.74
N LEU A 423 -18.69 8.46 -28.85
CA LEU A 423 -19.89 7.66 -29.02
C LEU A 423 -19.49 6.24 -29.41
N PHE A 424 -20.10 5.24 -28.79
CA PHE A 424 -19.82 3.84 -29.07
C PHE A 424 -21.10 3.05 -29.26
N ARG A 425 -21.03 2.06 -30.16
CA ARG A 425 -22.05 1.03 -30.34
C ARG A 425 -21.48 -0.36 -30.11
N LEU A 426 -22.28 -1.23 -29.50
CA LEU A 426 -21.94 -2.63 -29.29
C LEU A 426 -22.11 -3.43 -30.59
N GLU A 427 -21.01 -3.98 -31.10
CA GLU A 427 -20.94 -4.88 -32.25
C GLU A 427 -20.14 -6.14 -31.86
N ASP A 428 -20.68 -7.33 -32.15
CA ASP A 428 -20.01 -8.61 -31.89
C ASP A 428 -19.41 -8.75 -30.47
N GLY A 429 -20.11 -8.18 -29.48
CA GLY A 429 -19.70 -8.21 -28.07
C GLY A 429 -18.61 -7.20 -27.69
N ARG A 430 -18.28 -6.24 -28.57
CA ARG A 430 -17.29 -5.17 -28.34
C ARG A 430 -17.88 -3.82 -28.68
N TYR A 431 -17.43 -2.78 -27.98
CA TYR A 431 -17.81 -1.41 -28.32
C TYR A 431 -16.89 -0.89 -29.42
N VAL A 432 -17.49 -0.41 -30.51
CA VAL A 432 -16.82 0.23 -31.64
C VAL A 432 -17.21 1.70 -31.62
N GLU A 433 -16.23 2.59 -31.78
CA GLU A 433 -16.46 4.03 -31.81
C GLU A 433 -17.22 4.41 -33.09
N GLU A 434 -18.28 5.19 -32.95
CA GLU A 434 -19.00 5.76 -34.08
C GLU A 434 -18.34 7.09 -34.49
N GLU A 435 -18.19 7.32 -35.80
CA GLU A 435 -17.76 8.64 -36.29
C GLU A 435 -18.88 9.65 -35.99
N ALA A 436 -18.50 10.72 -35.29
CA ALA A 436 -19.40 11.79 -34.83
C ALA A 436 -20.00 12.62 -35.98
#